data_AF-A0A4P2PVI1-F1
#
_entry.id   AF-A0A4P2PVI1-F1
#
_cell.length_a   1.000
_cell.length_b   1.000
_cell.length_c   1.000
_cell.angle_alpha   90.00
_cell.angle_beta   90.00
_cell.angle_gamma   90.00
#
_symmetry.space_group_name_H-M   'P 1'
#
loop_
_entity.id
_entity.type
_entity.pdbx_description
1 polymer ?
#
loop_
_entity_poly.entity_id
_entity_poly.type
_entity_poly.pdbx_seq_one_letter_code
_entity_poly.pdbx_strand_id
1 'polypeptide(L)' 'MSLAGHFLDRDEVGAELARAGFDTTARLDRGPSTPRELPSRRCYLLAVRPHGVAP' A
#
# COMPACT_ATOMS: atom_id res chain seq x y z
N MET A 1 -14.37 -11.12 16.84
CA MET A 1 -12.95 -11.50 16.72
C MET A 1 -12.21 -10.32 16.10
N SER A 2 -11.31 -9.69 16.85
CA SER A 2 -10.45 -8.62 16.35
C SER A 2 -9.18 -9.24 15.74
N LEU A 3 -8.75 -8.78 14.57
CA LEU A 3 -7.43 -9.15 14.06
C LEU A 3 -6.41 -8.34 14.87
N ALA A 4 -5.65 -8.99 15.75
CA ALA A 4 -4.48 -8.38 16.38
C ALA A 4 -3.31 -8.36 15.38
N GLY A 5 -3.46 -7.55 14.33
CA GLY A 5 -2.43 -7.30 13.32
C GLY A 5 -1.66 -6.04 13.65
N HIS A 6 -0.37 -6.01 13.33
CA HIS A 6 0.36 -4.75 13.22
C HIS A 6 0.04 -4.13 11.85
N PHE A 7 -0.85 -3.15 11.85
CA PHE A 7 -1.25 -2.44 10.64
C PHE A 7 -0.31 -1.26 10.41
N LEU A 8 0.26 -1.19 9.20
CA LEU A 8 1.07 -0.05 8.78
C LEU A 8 0.16 1.04 8.22
N ASP A 9 0.51 2.30 8.48
CA ASP A 9 -0.15 3.42 7.83
C ASP A 9 0.24 3.47 6.34
N ARG A 10 -0.75 3.68 5.48
CA ARG A 10 -0.55 3.63 4.02
C ARG A 10 0.32 4.78 3.50
N ASP A 11 0.26 5.94 4.15
CA ASP A 11 1.03 7.11 3.75
C ASP A 11 2.48 6.96 4.24
N GLU A 12 2.69 6.36 5.42
CA GLU A 12 4.02 5.94 5.88
C GLU A 12 4.67 4.92 4.92
N VAL A 13 3.94 3.88 4.53
CA VAL A 13 4.44 2.89 3.54
C VAL A 13 4.78 3.56 2.20
N GLY A 14 3.94 4.50 1.74
CA GLY A 14 4.21 5.27 0.53
C GLY A 14 5.48 6.12 0.61
N ALA A 15 5.72 6.76 1.75
CA ALA A 15 6.94 7.53 2.00
C ALA A 15 8.20 6.64 2.02
N GLU A 16 8.10 5.44 2.63
CA GLU A 16 9.21 4.48 2.64
C GLU A 16 9.53 3.92 1.24
N LEU A 17 8.51 3.68 0.40
CA LEU A 17 8.71 3.29 -0.99
C LEU A 17 9.47 4.38 -1.78
N ALA A 18 9.10 5.64 -1.60
CA ALA A 18 9.80 6.77 -2.22
C ALA A 18 11.25 6.89 -1.72
N ARG A 19 11.48 6.74 -0.40
CA ARG A 19 12.84 6.71 0.19
C ARG A 19 13.68 5.56 -0.36
N ALA A 20 13.07 4.43 -0.66
CA ALA A 20 13.71 3.27 -1.29
C ALA A 20 13.92 3.43 -2.81
N GLY A 21 13.53 4.57 -3.40
CA GLY A 21 13.73 4.87 -4.81
C GLY A 21 12.70 4.22 -5.75
N PHE A 22 11.49 3.95 -5.26
CA PHE A 22 10.36 3.52 -6.08
C PHE A 22 9.40 4.68 -6.34
N ASP A 23 8.80 4.68 -7.53
CA ASP A 23 7.68 5.54 -7.88
C ASP A 23 6.37 4.77 -7.68
N THR A 24 5.50 5.28 -6.81
CA THR A 24 4.14 4.74 -6.68
C THR A 24 3.27 5.28 -7.81
N THR A 25 2.85 4.43 -8.73
CA THR A 25 2.11 4.81 -9.94
C THR A 25 0.61 4.59 -9.84
N ALA A 26 0.15 3.75 -8.91
CA ALA A 26 -1.26 3.62 -8.61
C ALA A 26 -1.51 3.31 -7.14
N ARG A 27 -2.70 3.72 -6.67
CA ARG A 27 -3.20 3.43 -5.33
C ARG A 27 -4.68 3.10 -5.40
N LEU A 28 -5.08 2.09 -4.64
CA LEU A 28 -6.48 1.71 -4.47
C LEU A 28 -6.79 1.56 -2.98
N ASP A 29 -7.60 2.47 -2.46
CA ASP A 29 -8.19 2.37 -1.12
C ASP A 29 -9.48 1.54 -1.20
N ARG A 30 -9.56 0.47 -0.42
CA ARG A 30 -10.70 -0.47 -0.44
C ARG A 30 -11.21 -0.71 0.98
N GLY A 31 -12.48 -0.39 1.19
CA GLY A 31 -13.22 -0.79 2.40
C GLY A 31 -13.64 -2.27 2.36
N PRO A 32 -14.28 -2.78 3.43
CA PRO A 32 -14.96 -4.06 3.35
C PRO A 32 -16.07 -3.99 2.29
N SER A 33 -16.09 -4.94 1.36
CA SER A 33 -17.03 -4.92 0.22
C SER A 33 -18.14 -5.96 0.31
N THR A 34 -18.02 -6.94 1.21
CA THR A 34 -19.06 -7.95 1.43
C THR A 34 -19.17 -8.33 2.91
N PRO A 35 -20.33 -8.86 3.34
CA PRO A 35 -20.50 -9.36 4.71
C PRO A 35 -19.63 -10.58 5.06
N ARG A 36 -19.03 -11.25 4.06
CA ARG A 36 -18.15 -12.42 4.26
C ARG A 36 -16.69 -12.03 4.51
N GLU A 37 -16.32 -10.79 4.20
CA GLU A 37 -14.98 -10.28 4.46
C GLU A 37 -14.87 -9.80 5.89
N LEU A 38 -13.69 -9.96 6.48
CA LEU A 38 -13.39 -9.32 7.74
C LEU A 38 -13.49 -7.79 7.57
N PRO A 39 -14.09 -7.05 8.53
CA PRO A 39 -14.15 -5.59 8.47
C PRO A 39 -12.76 -4.98 8.60
N SER A 40 -12.06 -4.83 7.47
CA SER A 40 -10.74 -4.19 7.40
C SER A 40 -10.72 -3.12 6.32
N ARG A 41 -9.95 -2.06 6.59
CA ARG A 41 -9.57 -1.07 5.59
C ARG A 41 -8.28 -1.56 4.94
N ARG A 42 -8.24 -1.62 3.62
CA ARG A 42 -7.09 -2.07 2.84
C ARG A 42 -6.65 -0.98 1.90
N CYS A 43 -5.35 -0.91 1.66
CA CYS A 43 -4.74 -0.08 0.63
C CYS A 43 -3.84 -0.96 -0.21
N TYR A 44 -3.98 -0.87 -1.53
CA TYR A 44 -3.08 -1.51 -2.48
C TYR A 44 -2.27 -0.41 -3.16
N LEU A 45 -0.94 -0.58 -3.19
CA LEU A 45 -0.01 0.32 -3.86
C LEU A 45 0.66 -0.44 -5.00
N LEU A 46 0.71 0.17 -6.18
CA LEU A 46 1.53 -0.28 -7.29
C LEU A 46 2.75 0.63 -7.36
N ALA A 47 3.92 0.07 -7.04
CA ALA A 47 5.19 0.79 -7.07
C ALA A 47 6.10 0.19 -8.14
N VAL A 48 6.81 1.05 -8.84
CA VAL A 48 7.70 0.69 -9.95
C VAL A 48 9.08 1.25 -9.63
N ARG A 49 10.12 0.45 -9.87
CA ARG A 49 11.47 0.98 -9.82
C ARG A 49 11.70 1.73 -11.13
N PRO A 50 12.01 3.04 -11.11
CA PRO A 50 12.37 3.73 -12.34
C PRO A 50 13.58 3.00 -12.94
N HIS A 51 13.46 2.58 -14.20
CA HIS A 51 14.62 2.13 -14.95
C HIS A 51 15.59 3.30 -14.97
N GLY A 52 16.80 3.10 -14.46
CA GLY A 52 17.80 4.16 -14.41
C GLY A 52 17.89 4.82 -15.79
N VAL A 53 17.87 6.15 -15.82
CA VAL A 53 18.59 6.84 -16.89
C VAL A 53 20.01 6.30 -16.76
N ALA A 54 20.42 5.48 -17.72
CA ALA A 54 21.77 4.95 -17.74
C ALA A 54 22.75 6.14 -17.58
N PRO A 55 23.80 6.01 -16.77
CA PRO A 55 24.82 7.05 -16.67
C PRO A 55 25.41 7.40 -18.04
#